data_AF-A0A814P7P1-F1
#
_entry.id   AF-A0A814P7P1-F1
#
_cell.length_a   1.000
_cell.length_b   1.000
_cell.length_c   1.000
_cell.angle_alpha   90.00
_cell.angle_beta   90.00
_cell.angle_gamma   90.00
#
_symmetry.space_group_name_H-M   'P 1'
#
loop_
_entity.id
_entity.type
_entity.pdbx_description
1 polymer ?
#
loop_
_entity_poly.entity_id
_entity_poly.type
_entity_poly.pdbx_seq_one_letter_code
_entity_poly.pdbx_strand_id
1 'polypeptide(L)'
;MTHYPHQDLRLPHIHSFSISKQKASSRHDRFFRLPTTIAQNDPVLRPLYNVISLVLDDHPYPSTREKFHRRTYEIQQNVRDLNLSPVKQKFLHRLITETSVTLVDLWQGSHVVTLDHGHLYNTWSQSSSAHPRFSSHYRDVPLQQYGINFRDHQLLFGKTSLRGSTWFQMEAHGFDPNDIFDDPDLIINHGQDFLKYRVHQMNVGPFGFSPHTEMKNPIIRPYEPLHTKRKRKHKRFLTD
;
A
#
# COMPACT_ATOMS: atom_id res chain seq x y z
N MET A 1 -27.11 -2.39 -71.35
CA MET A 1 -27.08 -2.72 -69.92
C MET A 1 -25.73 -3.33 -69.62
N THR A 2 -24.92 -2.55 -68.92
CA THR A 2 -23.47 -2.59 -68.92
C THR A 2 -22.91 -3.53 -67.87
N HIS A 3 -22.00 -4.40 -68.31
CA HIS A 3 -21.08 -5.19 -67.50
C HIS A 3 -20.23 -4.28 -66.60
N TYR A 4 -20.15 -4.62 -65.32
CA TYR A 4 -19.12 -4.10 -64.42
C TYR A 4 -17.94 -5.07 -64.38
N PRO A 5 -16.70 -4.60 -64.62
CA PRO A 5 -15.51 -5.43 -64.60
C PRO A 5 -15.02 -5.69 -63.17
N HIS A 6 -14.55 -6.92 -62.94
CA HIS A 6 -13.74 -7.30 -61.78
C HIS A 6 -12.44 -6.47 -61.77
N GLN A 7 -12.21 -5.71 -60.70
CA GLN A 7 -10.90 -5.12 -60.40
C GLN A 7 -10.14 -6.05 -59.45
N ASP A 8 -9.09 -6.66 -59.99
CA ASP A 8 -8.00 -7.30 -59.26
C ASP A 8 -7.22 -6.23 -58.46
N LEU A 9 -7.47 -6.15 -57.16
CA LEU A 9 -6.59 -5.44 -56.23
C LEU A 9 -5.56 -6.43 -55.67
N ARG A 10 -4.42 -6.47 -56.36
CA ARG A 10 -3.17 -7.10 -55.90
C ARG A 10 -2.74 -6.45 -54.58
N LEU A 11 -2.66 -7.24 -53.51
CA LEU A 11 -2.02 -6.85 -52.26
C LEU A 11 -0.51 -6.63 -52.50
N PRO A 12 0.09 -5.52 -52.04
CA PRO A 12 1.53 -5.36 -52.11
C PRO A 12 2.23 -6.32 -51.13
N HIS A 13 3.32 -6.90 -51.60
CA HIS A 13 4.24 -7.75 -50.85
C HIS A 13 4.66 -7.09 -49.52
N ILE A 14 4.35 -7.77 -48.41
CA ILE A 14 4.90 -7.44 -47.09
C ILE A 14 6.35 -7.91 -47.09
N HIS A 15 7.29 -6.97 -47.21
CA HIS A 15 8.69 -7.22 -46.87
C HIS A 15 8.79 -7.50 -45.37
N SER A 16 9.23 -8.71 -45.03
CA SER A 16 9.62 -9.09 -43.68
C SER A 16 10.85 -8.29 -43.24
N PHE A 17 10.64 -7.24 -42.46
CA PHE A 17 11.72 -6.58 -41.72
C PHE A 17 12.01 -7.37 -40.44
N SER A 18 13.12 -8.09 -40.44
CA SER A 18 13.78 -8.57 -39.23
C SER A 18 14.43 -7.37 -38.54
N ILE A 19 13.75 -6.80 -37.55
CA ILE A 19 14.33 -5.79 -36.65
C ILE A 19 14.93 -6.53 -35.46
N SER A 20 16.26 -6.50 -35.41
CA SER A 20 17.05 -7.01 -34.30
C SER A 20 16.68 -6.28 -33.00
N LYS A 21 16.67 -7.04 -31.91
CA LYS A 21 16.51 -6.52 -30.55
C LYS A 21 17.58 -5.46 -30.26
N GLN A 22 17.17 -4.20 -30.13
CA GLN A 22 17.92 -3.23 -29.34
C GLN A 22 17.01 -2.67 -28.25
N LYS A 23 17.35 -3.04 -27.01
CA LYS A 23 16.83 -2.44 -25.78
C LYS A 23 17.08 -0.93 -25.86
N ALA A 24 16.02 -0.16 -26.07
CA ALA A 24 16.03 1.25 -25.73
C ALA A 24 16.00 1.37 -24.20
N SER A 25 17.17 1.35 -23.56
CA SER A 25 17.29 1.85 -22.19
C SER A 25 17.12 3.36 -22.26
N SER A 26 16.02 3.85 -21.68
CA SER A 26 15.81 5.28 -21.56
C SER A 26 16.92 5.84 -20.67
N ARG A 27 17.60 6.89 -21.14
CA ARG A 27 18.73 7.54 -20.47
C ARG A 27 18.36 8.26 -19.16
N HIS A 28 17.19 8.01 -18.59
CA HIS A 28 16.75 8.54 -17.29
C HIS A 28 16.94 7.55 -16.12
N ASP A 29 17.28 6.27 -16.37
CA ASP A 29 17.53 5.26 -15.32
C ASP A 29 18.98 5.24 -14.79
N ARG A 30 19.77 6.29 -15.06
CA ARG A 30 21.23 6.30 -14.79
C ARG A 30 21.70 7.23 -13.68
N PHE A 31 20.80 7.97 -13.04
CA PHE A 31 21.09 8.69 -11.81
C PHE A 31 20.44 7.92 -10.67
N PHE A 32 21.23 7.54 -9.65
CA PHE A 32 20.85 6.73 -8.47
C PHE A 32 20.92 5.19 -8.58
N ARG A 33 21.99 4.68 -9.20
CA ARG A 33 22.63 3.45 -8.68
C ARG A 33 24.07 3.78 -8.35
N LEU A 34 24.32 4.29 -7.13
CA LEU A 34 25.66 4.17 -6.56
C LEU A 34 25.99 2.67 -6.46
N PRO A 35 27.27 2.27 -6.59
CA PRO A 35 27.68 0.86 -6.54
C PRO A 35 27.36 0.28 -5.15
N THR A 36 26.18 -0.32 -5.04
CA THR A 36 25.57 -0.92 -3.84
C THR A 36 26.52 -1.91 -3.17
N THR A 37 27.32 -2.61 -3.97
CA THR A 37 28.19 -3.70 -3.53
C THR A 37 29.41 -3.25 -2.73
N ILE A 38 29.88 -2.00 -2.89
CA ILE A 38 31.06 -1.50 -2.17
C ILE A 38 30.66 -1.00 -0.77
N ALA A 39 29.56 -0.25 -0.66
CA ALA A 39 29.09 0.31 0.60
C ALA A 39 28.43 -0.72 1.54
N GLN A 40 27.86 -1.81 1.00
CA GLN A 40 27.25 -2.88 1.80
C GLN A 40 28.30 -3.77 2.51
N ASN A 41 29.51 -3.86 1.98
CA ASN A 41 30.57 -4.74 2.50
C ASN A 41 31.64 -4.00 3.33
N ASP A 42 31.60 -2.67 3.35
CA ASP A 42 32.53 -1.84 4.14
C ASP A 42 31.96 -1.61 5.55
N PRO A 43 32.62 -2.10 6.61
CA PRO A 43 32.10 -2.01 7.99
C PRO A 43 32.04 -0.57 8.53
N VAL A 44 32.79 0.37 7.94
CA VAL A 44 32.80 1.80 8.32
C VAL A 44 31.70 2.56 7.58
N LEU A 45 31.46 2.23 6.31
CA LEU A 45 30.43 2.89 5.50
C LEU A 45 29.05 2.26 5.67
N ARG A 46 28.94 1.01 6.13
CA ARG A 46 27.66 0.31 6.32
C ARG A 46 26.68 1.03 7.25
N PRO A 47 27.06 1.62 8.39
CA PRO A 47 26.14 2.41 9.21
C PRO A 47 25.67 3.67 8.49
N LEU A 48 26.57 4.37 7.79
CA LEU A 48 26.25 5.59 7.03
C LEU A 48 25.37 5.25 5.82
N TYR A 49 25.64 4.14 5.15
CA TYR A 49 24.88 3.61 4.04
C TYR A 49 23.50 3.17 4.50
N ASN A 50 23.37 2.52 5.65
CA ASN A 50 22.07 2.16 6.22
C ASN A 50 21.23 3.39 6.54
N VAL A 51 21.85 4.50 7.00
CA VAL A 51 21.18 5.79 7.23
C VAL A 51 20.84 6.50 5.92
N ILE A 52 21.71 6.44 4.93
CA ILE A 52 21.52 7.07 3.61
C ILE A 52 20.50 6.29 2.77
N SER A 53 20.56 4.96 2.73
CA SER A 53 19.56 4.10 2.08
C SER A 53 18.21 4.20 2.77
N LEU A 54 18.18 4.42 4.10
CA LEU A 54 16.98 4.77 4.86
C LEU A 54 16.22 5.95 4.29
N VAL A 55 16.96 6.90 3.72
CA VAL A 55 16.48 8.19 3.21
C VAL A 55 16.31 8.15 1.68
N LEU A 56 16.87 7.15 0.99
CA LEU A 56 16.95 7.13 -0.48
C LEU A 56 16.15 6.01 -1.16
N ASP A 57 15.69 4.97 -0.45
CA ASP A 57 14.74 3.98 -1.01
C ASP A 57 13.30 4.53 -0.94
N ASP A 58 13.12 5.71 -1.52
CA ASP A 58 11.84 6.36 -1.66
C ASP A 58 11.09 5.65 -2.78
N HIS A 59 10.13 4.81 -2.41
CA HIS A 59 8.97 4.58 -3.25
C HIS A 59 7.97 5.70 -2.95
N PRO A 60 8.11 6.90 -3.57
CA PRO A 60 7.25 8.02 -3.26
C PRO A 60 5.82 7.69 -3.62
N TYR A 61 4.91 8.34 -2.91
CA TYR A 61 3.49 8.24 -3.24
C TYR A 61 3.23 8.68 -4.68
N PRO A 62 2.53 7.89 -5.50
CA PRO A 62 2.39 8.16 -6.92
C PRO A 62 1.60 9.46 -7.17
N SER A 63 2.24 10.41 -7.86
CA SER A 63 1.66 11.73 -8.17
C SER A 63 0.90 11.79 -9.49
N THR A 64 0.92 10.73 -10.29
CA THR A 64 0.19 10.64 -11.57
C THR A 64 -0.61 9.36 -11.64
N ARG A 65 -1.69 9.36 -12.43
CA ARG A 65 -2.55 8.19 -12.64
C ARG A 65 -1.81 6.98 -13.19
N GLU A 66 -0.87 7.19 -14.12
CA GLU A 66 -0.07 6.11 -14.69
C GLU A 66 0.86 5.50 -13.64
N LYS A 67 1.55 6.34 -12.85
CA LYS A 67 2.39 5.88 -11.74
C LYS A 67 1.56 5.14 -10.69
N PHE A 68 0.34 5.61 -10.42
CA PHE A 68 -0.58 4.97 -9.48
C PHE A 68 -0.97 3.55 -9.94
N HIS A 69 -1.32 3.38 -11.21
CA HIS A 69 -1.64 2.05 -11.78
C HIS A 69 -0.45 1.11 -11.77
N ARG A 70 0.72 1.61 -12.17
CA ARG A 70 1.97 0.83 -12.10
C ARG A 70 2.26 0.38 -10.68
N ARG A 71 2.15 1.29 -9.71
CA ARG A 71 2.40 1.00 -8.31
C ARG A 71 1.39 0.02 -7.73
N THR A 72 0.13 0.12 -8.16
CA THR A 72 -0.92 -0.86 -7.79
C THR A 72 -0.54 -2.27 -8.23
N TYR A 73 -0.04 -2.45 -9.45
CA TYR A 73 0.39 -3.75 -9.95
C TYR A 73 1.60 -4.31 -9.18
N GLU A 74 2.60 -3.47 -8.91
CA GLU A 74 3.79 -3.85 -8.12
C GLU A 74 3.40 -4.31 -6.72
N ILE A 75 2.61 -3.50 -6.00
CA ILE A 75 2.11 -3.84 -4.67
C ILE A 75 1.29 -5.13 -4.72
N GLN A 76 0.46 -5.32 -5.75
CA GLN A 76 -0.31 -6.54 -5.88
C GLN A 76 0.57 -7.80 -5.99
N GLN A 77 1.72 -7.74 -6.66
CA GLN A 77 2.66 -8.87 -6.68
C GLN A 77 3.30 -9.07 -5.31
N ASN A 78 3.81 -8.01 -4.69
CA ASN A 78 4.44 -8.10 -3.36
C ASN A 78 3.47 -8.69 -2.31
N VAL A 79 2.19 -8.29 -2.33
CA VAL A 79 1.15 -8.84 -1.43
C VAL A 79 0.89 -10.32 -1.68
N ARG A 80 1.00 -10.80 -2.93
CA ARG A 80 0.90 -12.24 -3.22
C ARG A 80 2.09 -12.99 -2.64
N ASP A 81 3.28 -12.41 -2.75
CA ASP A 81 4.53 -13.00 -2.27
C ASP A 81 4.59 -13.05 -0.72
N LEU A 82 3.83 -12.18 -0.04
CA LEU A 82 3.58 -12.29 1.40
C LEU A 82 2.87 -13.59 1.79
N ASN A 83 2.31 -14.38 0.86
CA ASN A 83 1.69 -15.69 1.09
C ASN A 83 0.92 -15.75 2.43
N LEU A 84 -0.04 -14.83 2.57
CA LEU A 84 -0.86 -14.64 3.76
C LEU A 84 -1.81 -15.83 3.95
N SER A 85 -2.16 -16.14 5.21
CA SER A 85 -3.16 -17.18 5.48
C SER A 85 -4.53 -16.83 4.86
N PRO A 86 -5.39 -17.82 4.53
CA PRO A 86 -6.71 -17.56 3.94
C PRO A 86 -7.57 -16.60 4.76
N VAL A 87 -7.45 -16.64 6.10
CA VAL A 87 -8.15 -15.74 7.01
C VAL A 87 -7.70 -14.29 6.80
N LYS A 88 -6.38 -14.05 6.72
CA LYS A 88 -5.81 -12.72 6.48
C LYS A 88 -6.12 -12.20 5.07
N GLN A 89 -6.08 -13.06 4.05
CA GLN A 89 -6.49 -12.71 2.69
C GLN A 89 -7.95 -12.28 2.63
N LYS A 90 -8.84 -13.03 3.29
CA LYS A 90 -10.27 -12.70 3.38
C LYS A 90 -10.49 -11.38 4.12
N PHE A 91 -9.78 -11.16 5.23
CA PHE A 91 -9.82 -9.89 5.95
C PHE A 91 -9.40 -8.72 5.04
N LEU A 92 -8.25 -8.83 4.37
CA LEU A 92 -7.71 -7.79 3.49
C LEU A 92 -8.68 -7.47 2.35
N HIS A 93 -9.27 -8.49 1.73
CA HIS A 93 -10.29 -8.31 0.71
C HIS A 93 -11.53 -7.57 1.23
N ARG A 94 -12.00 -7.91 2.44
CA ARG A 94 -13.12 -7.19 3.08
C ARG A 94 -12.75 -5.74 3.38
N LEU A 95 -11.58 -5.49 3.97
CA LEU A 95 -11.06 -4.16 4.25
C LEU A 95 -11.10 -3.29 2.99
N ILE A 96 -10.45 -3.74 1.91
CA ILE A 96 -10.40 -3.03 0.62
C ILE A 96 -11.80 -2.79 0.06
N THR A 97 -12.68 -3.80 0.10
CA THR A 97 -14.01 -3.67 -0.53
C THR A 97 -14.98 -2.81 0.27
N GLU A 98 -14.96 -2.92 1.60
CA GLU A 98 -15.90 -2.23 2.49
C GLU A 98 -15.48 -0.77 2.73
N THR A 99 -14.19 -0.45 2.65
CA THR A 99 -13.67 0.91 2.85
C THR A 99 -13.32 1.61 1.54
N SER A 100 -13.30 0.90 0.40
CA SER A 100 -12.83 1.42 -0.88
C SER A 100 -11.41 2.01 -0.84
N VAL A 101 -10.59 1.62 0.15
CA VAL A 101 -9.16 1.95 0.19
C VAL A 101 -8.44 1.25 -0.96
N THR A 102 -7.49 1.92 -1.60
CA THR A 102 -6.69 1.29 -2.66
C THR A 102 -5.54 0.49 -2.07
N LEU A 103 -4.92 -0.38 -2.88
CA LEU A 103 -3.69 -1.06 -2.47
C LEU A 103 -2.54 -0.07 -2.21
N VAL A 104 -2.45 1.00 -3.00
CA VAL A 104 -1.43 2.04 -2.81
C VAL A 104 -1.64 2.76 -1.49
N ASP A 105 -2.85 3.26 -1.25
CA ASP A 105 -3.22 3.97 -0.02
C ASP A 105 -2.86 3.11 1.19
N LEU A 106 -3.29 1.85 1.19
CA LEU A 106 -3.08 0.91 2.29
C LEU A 106 -1.60 0.59 2.52
N TRP A 107 -0.91 0.08 1.50
CA TRP A 107 0.42 -0.50 1.68
C TRP A 107 1.58 0.50 1.64
N GLN A 108 1.31 1.76 1.28
CA GLN A 108 2.25 2.87 1.51
C GLN A 108 1.99 3.60 2.83
N GLY A 109 1.12 3.05 3.69
CA GLY A 109 0.95 3.53 5.07
C GLY A 109 0.12 4.81 5.17
N SER A 110 -0.79 5.06 4.23
CA SER A 110 -1.71 6.20 4.37
C SER A 110 -2.57 6.04 5.61
N HIS A 111 -2.76 7.14 6.33
CA HIS A 111 -3.75 7.22 7.39
C HIS A 111 -5.14 7.35 6.77
N VAL A 112 -5.97 6.33 6.95
CA VAL A 112 -7.31 6.26 6.34
C VAL A 112 -8.36 6.38 7.43
N VAL A 113 -9.34 7.25 7.24
CA VAL A 113 -10.52 7.39 8.10
C VAL A 113 -11.75 6.92 7.33
N THR A 114 -12.45 5.94 7.87
CA THR A 114 -13.68 5.40 7.28
C THR A 114 -14.89 5.96 8.03
N LEU A 115 -15.84 6.54 7.30
CA LEU A 115 -17.07 7.11 7.87
C LEU A 115 -18.08 6.00 8.22
N ASP A 116 -17.83 5.30 9.33
CA ASP A 116 -18.59 4.11 9.75
C ASP A 116 -19.10 4.19 11.20
N HIS A 117 -18.91 5.32 11.88
CA HIS A 117 -19.24 5.51 13.30
C HIS A 117 -18.63 4.44 14.23
N GLY A 118 -17.45 3.92 13.86
CA GLY A 118 -16.68 2.99 14.70
C GLY A 118 -17.12 1.53 14.57
N HIS A 119 -17.97 1.22 13.58
CA HIS A 119 -18.45 -0.13 13.32
C HIS A 119 -17.30 -1.12 13.03
N LEU A 120 -16.37 -0.75 12.16
CA LEU A 120 -15.20 -1.56 11.81
C LEU A 120 -14.28 -1.73 13.01
N TYR A 121 -13.99 -0.66 13.77
CA TYR A 121 -13.24 -0.76 15.01
C TYR A 121 -13.84 -1.80 15.95
N ASN A 122 -15.14 -1.70 16.24
CA ASN A 122 -15.82 -2.61 17.18
C ASN A 122 -15.78 -4.07 16.67
N THR A 123 -15.88 -4.26 15.35
CA THR A 123 -15.84 -5.58 14.73
C THR A 123 -14.43 -6.18 14.76
N TRP A 124 -13.41 -5.38 14.44
CA TRP A 124 -12.03 -5.85 14.33
C TRP A 124 -11.40 -6.08 15.70
N SER A 125 -11.70 -5.25 16.70
CA SER A 125 -11.19 -5.41 18.07
C SER A 125 -11.67 -6.68 18.75
N GLN A 126 -12.82 -7.22 18.32
CA GLN A 126 -13.36 -8.51 18.80
C GLN A 126 -12.79 -9.72 18.03
N SER A 127 -12.01 -9.51 16.97
CA SER A 127 -11.42 -10.62 16.24
C SER A 127 -10.24 -11.22 17.02
N SER A 128 -10.06 -12.53 16.93
CA SER A 128 -8.94 -13.23 17.58
C SER A 128 -7.56 -12.85 17.02
N SER A 129 -7.52 -12.08 15.93
CA SER A 129 -6.27 -11.57 15.33
C SER A 129 -5.92 -10.15 15.80
N ALA A 130 -6.79 -9.51 16.59
CA ALA A 130 -6.55 -8.18 17.11
C ALA A 130 -5.88 -8.26 18.49
N HIS A 131 -4.85 -7.46 18.69
CA HIS A 131 -4.16 -7.30 19.97
C HIS A 131 -4.08 -5.82 20.36
N PRO A 132 -4.13 -5.50 21.66
CA PRO A 132 -3.99 -4.12 22.13
C PRO A 132 -2.67 -3.49 21.69
N ARG A 133 -2.73 -2.22 21.29
CA ARG A 133 -1.58 -1.43 20.86
C ARG A 133 -1.61 -0.06 21.51
N PHE A 134 -0.45 0.42 21.91
CA PHE A 134 -0.24 1.84 22.19
C PHE A 134 0.21 2.51 20.90
N SER A 135 -0.44 3.62 20.52
CA SER A 135 0.03 4.43 19.40
C SER A 135 -0.14 5.92 19.66
N SER A 136 0.69 6.71 18.98
CA SER A 136 0.77 8.16 19.07
C SER A 136 -0.25 8.92 18.21
N HIS A 137 -0.95 8.26 17.26
CA HIS A 137 -1.76 8.96 16.25
C HIS A 137 -2.94 9.76 16.84
N TYR A 138 -3.53 9.32 17.96
CA TYR A 138 -4.62 10.03 18.63
C TYR A 138 -4.50 9.94 20.16
N ARG A 139 -3.56 10.71 20.73
CA ARG A 139 -3.32 10.74 22.19
C ARG A 139 -4.54 11.24 22.98
N ASP A 140 -5.34 12.10 22.38
CA ASP A 140 -6.50 12.73 23.05
C ASP A 140 -7.77 11.87 22.99
N VAL A 141 -7.71 10.70 22.34
CA VAL A 141 -8.80 9.72 22.35
C VAL A 141 -8.39 8.61 23.32
N PRO A 142 -8.94 8.55 24.54
CA PRO A 142 -8.55 7.57 25.57
C PRO A 142 -9.01 6.13 25.25
N LEU A 143 -9.32 5.84 23.98
CA LEU A 143 -9.77 4.53 23.54
C LEU A 143 -8.57 3.66 23.17
N GLN A 144 -8.62 2.41 23.61
CA GLN A 144 -7.65 1.38 23.25
C GLN A 144 -7.52 1.28 21.73
N GLN A 145 -6.30 1.32 21.22
CA GLN A 145 -6.01 1.04 19.81
C GLN A 145 -5.60 -0.42 19.66
N TYR A 146 -5.69 -0.94 18.45
CA TYR A 146 -5.45 -2.35 18.19
C TYR A 146 -4.61 -2.54 16.93
N GLY A 147 -3.86 -3.63 16.90
CA GLY A 147 -3.09 -4.08 15.75
C GLY A 147 -3.65 -5.38 15.22
N ILE A 148 -3.50 -5.64 13.92
CA ILE A 148 -3.64 -6.97 13.31
C ILE A 148 -2.37 -7.23 12.51
N ASN A 149 -1.66 -8.32 12.83
CA ASN A 149 -0.38 -8.62 12.18
C ASN A 149 -0.57 -9.27 10.79
N PHE A 150 0.23 -8.84 9.83
CA PHE A 150 0.34 -9.33 8.45
C PHE A 150 1.80 -9.71 8.16
N ARG A 151 2.23 -10.86 8.68
CA ARG A 151 3.66 -11.24 8.76
C ARG A 151 4.43 -10.16 9.51
N ASP A 152 5.38 -9.51 8.86
CA ASP A 152 6.28 -8.52 9.44
C ASP A 152 5.63 -7.11 9.49
N HIS A 153 4.43 -6.97 8.93
CA HIS A 153 3.68 -5.72 8.87
C HIS A 153 2.49 -5.73 9.84
N GLN A 154 1.98 -4.56 10.19
CA GLN A 154 0.85 -4.46 11.10
C GLN A 154 -0.18 -3.45 10.60
N LEU A 155 -1.44 -3.86 10.57
CA LEU A 155 -2.55 -2.94 10.43
C LEU A 155 -2.89 -2.38 11.81
N LEU A 156 -2.52 -1.13 12.05
CA LEU A 156 -2.90 -0.38 13.23
C LEU A 156 -4.26 0.29 13.00
N PHE A 157 -5.15 0.26 13.99
CA PHE A 157 -6.46 0.89 13.88
C PHE A 157 -7.00 1.38 15.22
N GLY A 158 -7.93 2.33 15.15
CA GLY A 158 -8.55 2.97 16.30
C GLY A 158 -9.83 3.72 15.93
N LYS A 159 -10.34 4.53 16.87
CA LYS A 159 -11.39 5.51 16.60
C LYS A 159 -10.81 6.91 16.56
N THR A 160 -11.35 7.74 15.68
CA THR A 160 -11.06 9.17 15.67
C THR A 160 -11.90 9.86 16.73
N SER A 161 -11.42 11.01 17.21
CA SER A 161 -12.23 11.93 18.04
C SER A 161 -13.43 12.46 17.25
N LEU A 162 -13.31 12.58 15.93
CA LEU A 162 -14.35 13.06 15.03
C LEU A 162 -15.42 11.99 14.79
N ARG A 163 -16.54 12.09 15.51
CA ARG A 163 -17.75 11.25 15.33
C ARG A 163 -17.53 9.75 15.56
N GLY A 164 -16.43 9.38 16.22
CA GLY A 164 -16.08 8.00 16.54
C GLY A 164 -15.80 7.11 15.32
N SER A 165 -15.40 7.72 14.19
CA SER A 165 -15.12 6.99 12.94
C SER A 165 -13.91 6.07 13.09
N THR A 166 -13.90 4.92 12.41
CA THR A 166 -12.72 4.04 12.42
C THR A 166 -11.61 4.66 11.59
N TRP A 167 -10.38 4.68 12.11
CA TRP A 167 -9.18 4.92 11.31
C TRP A 167 -8.28 3.69 11.30
N PHE A 168 -7.45 3.58 10.26
CA PHE A 168 -6.43 2.56 10.17
C PHE A 168 -5.23 2.99 9.31
N GLN A 169 -4.11 2.32 9.51
CA GLN A 169 -2.86 2.51 8.80
C GLN A 169 -2.08 1.18 8.75
N MET A 170 -1.51 0.82 7.60
CA MET A 170 -0.55 -0.29 7.54
C MET A 170 0.85 0.23 7.85
N GLU A 171 1.43 -0.23 8.94
CA GLU A 171 2.81 0.09 9.34
C GLU A 171 3.78 -0.87 8.68
N ALA A 172 4.93 -0.35 8.25
CA ALA A 172 6.02 -1.17 7.72
C ALA A 172 6.51 -2.19 8.76
N HIS A 173 6.72 -1.73 9.99
CA HIS A 173 7.12 -2.55 11.13
C HIS A 173 6.23 -2.20 12.33
N GLY A 174 5.34 -3.13 12.69
CA GLY A 174 4.53 -3.00 13.91
C GLY A 174 5.43 -3.17 15.13
N PHE A 175 5.18 -2.39 16.18
CA PHE A 175 6.03 -2.40 17.38
C PHE A 175 5.28 -2.92 18.61
N ASP A 176 5.32 -4.19 18.97
CA ASP A 176 4.79 -4.59 20.28
C ASP A 176 5.86 -4.38 21.37
N PRO A 177 5.60 -3.60 22.44
CA PRO A 177 6.55 -3.46 23.54
C PRO A 177 6.93 -4.78 24.21
N ASN A 178 6.08 -5.81 24.09
CA ASN A 178 6.38 -7.14 24.63
C ASN A 178 7.37 -7.92 23.75
N ASP A 179 7.48 -7.58 22.46
CA ASP A 179 8.39 -8.23 21.51
C ASP A 179 9.83 -7.65 21.60
N ILE A 180 10.03 -6.60 22.39
CA ILE A 180 11.31 -5.89 22.58
C ILE A 180 12.45 -6.82 23.03
N PHE A 181 12.15 -7.79 23.87
CA PHE A 181 13.17 -8.68 24.43
C PHE A 181 13.53 -9.84 23.49
N ASP A 182 12.61 -10.17 22.57
CA ASP A 182 12.73 -11.33 21.69
C ASP A 182 13.25 -10.95 20.29
N ASP A 183 13.08 -9.68 19.87
CA ASP A 183 13.55 -9.19 18.57
C ASP A 183 14.11 -7.74 18.67
N PRO A 184 15.42 -7.59 18.95
CA PRO A 184 16.05 -6.27 19.00
C PRO A 184 16.09 -5.56 17.63
N ASP A 185 16.03 -6.30 16.52
CA ASP A 185 16.02 -5.71 15.17
C ASP A 185 14.70 -4.98 14.92
N LEU A 186 13.59 -5.45 15.51
CA LEU A 186 12.29 -4.77 15.46
C LEU A 186 12.36 -3.34 16.03
N ILE A 187 13.08 -3.14 17.14
CA ILE A 187 13.27 -1.83 17.77
C ILE A 187 14.06 -0.90 16.84
N ILE A 188 15.11 -1.43 16.22
CA ILE A 188 15.97 -0.67 15.30
C ILE A 188 15.15 -0.24 14.08
N ASN A 189 14.41 -1.17 13.48
CA ASN A 189 13.58 -0.91 12.29
C ASN A 189 12.44 0.08 12.60
N HIS A 190 11.76 -0.08 13.75
CA HIS A 190 10.73 0.86 14.15
C HIS A 190 11.30 2.25 14.49
N GLY A 191 12.47 2.31 15.15
CA GLY A 191 13.18 3.56 15.41
C GLY A 191 13.62 4.28 14.12
N GLN A 192 14.03 3.51 13.12
CA GLN A 192 14.32 4.01 11.77
C GLN A 192 13.08 4.60 11.10
N ASP A 193 11.93 3.92 11.18
CA ASP A 193 10.67 4.43 10.63
C ASP A 193 10.22 5.72 11.33
N PHE A 194 10.39 5.81 12.64
CA PHE A 194 10.14 7.05 13.38
C PHE A 194 11.06 8.19 12.92
N LEU A 195 12.36 7.91 12.69
CA LEU A 195 13.29 8.92 12.19
C LEU A 195 12.91 9.38 10.78
N LYS A 196 12.57 8.45 9.87
CA LYS A 196 12.07 8.78 8.52
C LYS A 196 10.82 9.66 8.60
N TYR A 197 9.86 9.31 9.45
CA TYR A 197 8.68 10.14 9.68
C TYR A 197 9.05 11.54 10.17
N ARG A 198 10.00 11.66 11.10
CA ARG A 198 10.43 12.97 11.61
C ARG A 198 11.09 13.85 10.54
N VAL A 199 11.84 13.25 9.62
CA VAL A 199 12.54 13.95 8.52
C VAL A 199 11.57 14.31 7.40
N HIS A 200 10.82 13.32 6.88
CA HIS A 200 9.98 13.47 5.70
C HIS A 200 8.56 13.96 6.03
N GLN A 201 8.12 13.82 7.28
CA GLN A 201 6.74 14.08 7.71
C GLN A 201 5.71 13.31 6.90
N MET A 202 6.07 12.07 6.54
CA MET A 202 5.28 11.11 5.78
C MET A 202 5.19 9.81 6.57
N ASN A 203 4.07 9.11 6.45
CA ASN A 203 3.91 7.79 7.05
C ASN A 203 4.73 6.76 6.28
N VAL A 204 5.22 5.76 6.99
CA VAL A 204 6.02 4.66 6.42
C VAL A 204 5.17 3.39 6.39
N GLY A 205 4.80 2.96 5.18
CA GLY A 205 4.15 1.68 4.96
C GLY A 205 5.12 0.62 4.43
N PRO A 206 4.69 -0.65 4.39
CA PRO A 206 5.53 -1.75 3.92
C PRO A 206 6.17 -1.54 2.54
N PHE A 207 5.47 -0.84 1.65
CA PHE A 207 5.90 -0.62 0.27
C PHE A 207 6.03 0.88 -0.05
N GLY A 208 6.55 1.67 0.88
CA GLY A 208 6.94 3.06 0.64
C GLY A 208 6.22 4.07 1.53
N PHE A 209 6.28 5.34 1.12
CA PHE A 209 5.82 6.45 1.93
C PHE A 209 4.48 7.00 1.48
N SER A 210 3.72 7.53 2.43
CA SER A 210 2.49 8.26 2.15
C SER A 210 2.51 9.65 2.79
N PRO A 211 2.17 10.71 2.03
CA PRO A 211 1.98 12.05 2.58
C PRO A 211 0.67 12.19 3.37
N HIS A 212 -0.17 11.16 3.36
CA HIS A 212 -1.48 11.17 4.00
C HIS A 212 -1.36 10.78 5.47
N THR A 213 -0.96 11.73 6.30
CA THR A 213 -0.85 11.55 7.76
C THR A 213 -2.12 12.00 8.49
N GLU A 214 -2.26 11.59 9.75
CA GLU A 214 -3.36 11.97 10.64
C GLU A 214 -3.48 13.48 10.84
N MET A 215 -2.35 14.21 10.90
CA MET A 215 -2.32 15.64 11.20
C MET A 215 -2.51 16.53 9.96
N LYS A 216 -2.14 16.06 8.76
CA LYS A 216 -2.10 16.91 7.57
C LYS A 216 -3.25 16.64 6.60
N ASN A 217 -3.38 15.40 6.14
CA ASN A 217 -4.28 15.06 5.03
C ASN A 217 -4.67 13.59 5.07
N PRO A 218 -5.46 13.16 6.06
CA PRO A 218 -5.92 11.78 6.13
C PRO A 218 -6.85 11.48 4.95
N ILE A 219 -6.78 10.27 4.41
CA ILE A 219 -7.68 9.83 3.34
C ILE A 219 -9.04 9.50 3.97
N ILE A 220 -10.09 10.22 3.59
CA ILE A 220 -11.44 9.95 4.07
C ILE A 220 -12.18 9.07 3.05
N ARG A 221 -12.76 7.96 3.51
CA ARG A 221 -13.52 7.03 2.66
C ARG A 221 -14.92 6.73 3.23
N PRO A 222 -15.92 6.49 2.36
CA PRO A 222 -17.21 6.00 2.80
C PRO A 222 -17.13 4.53 3.24
N TYR A 223 -17.99 4.15 4.17
CA TYR A 223 -18.21 2.75 4.52
C TYR A 223 -19.32 2.12 3.68
N GLU A 224 -19.02 1.04 2.98
CA GLU A 224 -19.99 0.28 2.18
C GLU A 224 -19.97 -1.22 2.53
N PRO A 225 -20.83 -1.69 3.45
CA PRO A 225 -20.86 -3.10 3.84
C PRO A 225 -21.06 -4.03 2.63
N LEU A 226 -20.33 -5.15 2.57
CA LEU A 226 -20.41 -6.10 1.45
C LEU A 226 -21.83 -6.56 1.11
N HIS A 227 -22.70 -6.67 2.12
CA HIS A 227 -24.07 -7.18 1.96
C HIS A 227 -25.00 -6.18 1.22
N THR A 228 -24.69 -4.88 1.23
CA THR A 228 -25.48 -3.87 0.50
C THR A 228 -25.17 -3.87 -1.00
N LYS A 229 -23.92 -4.18 -1.39
CA LYS A 229 -23.49 -4.26 -2.81
C LYS A 229 -24.18 -5.40 -3.58
N ARG A 230 -24.37 -6.56 -2.95
CA ARG A 230 -25.13 -7.69 -3.53
C ARG A 230 -26.59 -7.32 -3.84
N LYS A 231 -27.26 -6.62 -2.91
CA LYS A 231 -28.66 -6.17 -3.12
C LYS A 231 -28.79 -5.14 -4.25
N ARG A 232 -27.83 -4.24 -4.41
CA ARG A 232 -27.79 -3.27 -5.53
C ARG A 232 -27.63 -3.95 -6.88
N LYS A 233 -26.75 -4.95 -6.99
CA LYS A 233 -26.57 -5.72 -8.23
C LYS A 233 -27.85 -6.47 -8.59
N HIS A 234 -28.53 -7.06 -7.60
CA HIS A 234 -29.76 -7.83 -7.85
C HIS A 234 -30.95 -6.93 -8.27
N LYS A 235 -31.09 -5.73 -7.70
CA LYS A 235 -32.14 -4.78 -8.11
C LYS A 235 -31.98 -4.27 -9.53
N ARG A 236 -30.75 -4.08 -10.03
CA ARG A 236 -30.51 -3.68 -11.43
C ARG A 236 -30.94 -4.74 -12.45
N PHE A 237 -30.86 -6.02 -12.10
CA PHE A 237 -31.30 -7.12 -12.97
C PHE A 237 -32.81 -7.40 -12.92
N LEU A 238 -33.56 -6.71 -12.04
CA LEU A 238 -35.02 -6.89 -11.89
C LEU A 238 -35.81 -5.70 -12.43
N THR A 239 -35.12 -4.70 -13.02
CA THR A 239 -35.72 -3.48 -13.56
C THR A 239 -35.43 -3.26 -15.05
N ASP A 240 -34.83 -4.26 -15.71
CA ASP A 240 -34.67 -4.37 -17.17
C ASP A 240 -35.56 -5.53 -17.67
#